data_AF-A0A1Z9AQD6-F1
#
_entry.id   AF-A0A1Z9AQD6-F1
#
_cell.length_a   1.000
_cell.length_b   1.000
_cell.length_c   1.000
_cell.angle_alpha   90.00
_cell.angle_beta   90.00
_cell.angle_gamma   90.00
#
_symmetry.space_group_name_H-M   'P 1'
#
loop_
_entity.id
_entity.type
_entity.pdbx_description
1 polymer ?
#
loop_
_entity_poly.entity_id
_entity_poly.type
_entity_poly.pdbx_seq_one_letter_code
_entity_poly.pdbx_strand_id
1 'polypeptide(L)'
;MVKIRVHLLFVLLAVSVSLSMGTGCQPSQTEPAAPVDLQAAAKSVFSQFGEDGVIEKIFEVIEPGPKFAVEFGAYDGVTNSNMRNLVVNKGWSSFQIEGDEQRAAQLADNYADYPGTRTLNAWVWPGNVEILFEENGVPKDLDFLVVDIDSNDYYIWRMIREFRPKVVMIEVNMAFAPPEKMVIDYHPMNYWDLTYYTGASIVSMTELAKEKGYEIVYCMEMPSPNCFFVERQYFDLFGIEDNSPEAMYQRPVPAAFNRPEWKWGRDGMPWPPGKDKLSWKNLKIEKKFIFDR
;
A
#
# COMPACT_ATOMS: atom_id res chain seq x y z
N MET A 1 57.32 57.82 -8.30
CA MET A 1 57.51 57.21 -6.96
C MET A 1 57.96 55.78 -7.13
N VAL A 2 58.94 55.39 -6.32
CA VAL A 2 59.87 54.28 -6.49
C VAL A 2 59.24 52.95 -6.08
N LYS A 3 59.42 51.90 -6.90
CA LYS A 3 59.11 50.50 -6.55
C LYS A 3 60.24 49.95 -5.68
N ILE A 4 59.92 49.54 -4.45
CA ILE A 4 60.83 48.78 -3.58
C ILE A 4 60.35 47.32 -3.55
N ARG A 5 61.24 46.41 -3.97
CA ARG A 5 61.12 44.95 -3.82
C ARG A 5 61.53 44.57 -2.40
N VAL A 6 60.77 43.68 -1.76
CA VAL A 6 61.23 42.91 -0.59
C VAL A 6 61.16 41.44 -0.96
N HIS A 7 62.31 40.76 -0.88
CA HIS A 7 62.44 39.31 -1.01
C HIS A 7 62.07 38.65 0.31
N LEU A 8 61.17 37.67 0.30
CA LEU A 8 61.05 36.71 1.40
C LEU A 8 61.42 35.32 0.89
N LEU A 9 62.42 34.75 1.55
CA LEU A 9 62.98 33.42 1.37
C LEU A 9 62.04 32.40 2.02
N PHE A 10 61.55 31.40 1.28
CA PHE A 10 60.83 30.26 1.85
C PHE A 10 61.74 29.02 1.86
N VAL A 11 61.96 28.50 3.07
CA VAL A 11 62.65 27.24 3.35
C VAL A 11 61.65 26.09 3.08
N LEU A 12 61.97 25.18 2.16
CA LEU A 12 61.23 23.93 1.99
C LEU A 12 61.64 22.93 3.07
N LEU A 13 60.69 22.52 3.92
CA LEU A 13 60.76 21.24 4.63
C LEU A 13 60.05 20.18 3.77
N ALA A 14 60.79 19.16 3.34
CA ALA A 14 60.22 17.97 2.72
C ALA A 14 59.66 17.04 3.80
N VAL A 15 58.35 16.80 3.77
CA VAL A 15 57.70 15.72 4.53
C VAL A 15 57.52 14.55 3.56
N SER A 16 58.22 13.45 3.82
CA SER A 16 58.04 12.18 3.12
C SER A 16 56.73 11.54 3.56
N VAL A 17 55.73 11.53 2.68
CA VAL A 17 54.50 10.74 2.84
C VAL A 17 54.71 9.39 2.17
N SER A 18 54.77 8.34 2.96
CA SER A 18 54.74 6.95 2.51
C SER A 18 53.35 6.65 1.94
N LEU A 19 53.24 6.41 0.63
CA LEU A 19 52.02 5.82 0.06
C LEU A 19 51.91 4.37 0.54
N SER A 20 50.96 4.07 1.43
CA SER A 20 50.42 2.72 1.51
C SER A 20 49.44 2.56 0.34
N MET A 21 49.67 1.56 -0.51
CA MET A 21 48.68 1.14 -1.48
C MET A 21 47.51 0.52 -0.70
N GLY A 22 46.47 1.32 -0.48
CA GLY A 22 45.19 0.83 0.01
C GLY A 22 44.62 -0.15 -1.00
N THR A 23 44.34 -1.37 -0.55
CA THR A 23 43.52 -2.35 -1.26
C THR A 23 42.19 -1.68 -1.61
N GLY A 24 41.94 -1.50 -2.91
CA GLY A 24 40.67 -0.97 -3.40
C GLY A 24 39.52 -1.81 -2.89
N CYS A 25 38.55 -1.16 -2.22
CA CYS A 25 37.28 -1.77 -1.91
C CYS A 25 36.57 -1.99 -3.26
N GLN A 26 36.55 -3.23 -3.73
CA GLN A 26 35.68 -3.60 -4.85
C GLN A 26 34.23 -3.36 -4.39
N PRO A 27 33.34 -2.82 -5.23
CA PRO A 27 31.92 -2.84 -4.91
C PRO A 27 31.54 -4.30 -4.67
N SER A 28 31.02 -4.60 -3.48
CA SER A 28 30.50 -5.93 -3.18
C SER A 28 29.39 -6.19 -4.19
N GLN A 29 29.63 -7.13 -5.11
CA GLN A 29 28.55 -7.73 -5.87
C GLN A 29 27.76 -8.56 -4.85
N THR A 30 26.77 -7.93 -4.24
CA THR A 30 25.71 -8.65 -3.52
C THR A 30 25.02 -9.48 -4.58
N GLU A 31 25.15 -10.80 -4.48
CA GLU A 31 24.33 -11.70 -5.29
C GLU A 31 22.86 -11.31 -5.10
N PRO A 32 22.05 -11.35 -6.18
CA PRO A 32 20.63 -11.04 -6.07
C PRO A 32 19.99 -11.98 -5.03
N ALA A 33 19.11 -11.42 -4.19
CA ALA A 33 18.40 -12.20 -3.19
C ALA A 33 17.65 -13.36 -3.86
N ALA A 34 17.63 -14.53 -3.20
CA ALA A 34 16.82 -15.64 -3.67
C ALA A 34 15.34 -15.22 -3.68
N PRO A 35 14.54 -15.58 -4.70
CA PRO A 35 13.14 -15.20 -4.78
C PRO A 35 12.37 -15.64 -3.54
N VAL A 36 11.63 -14.70 -2.93
CA VAL A 36 10.76 -14.97 -1.79
C VAL A 36 9.40 -15.43 -2.30
N ASP A 37 9.02 -16.67 -1.94
CA ASP A 37 7.70 -17.20 -2.27
C ASP A 37 6.64 -16.71 -1.28
N LEU A 38 6.03 -15.57 -1.59
CA LEU A 38 4.95 -14.98 -0.78
C LEU A 38 3.65 -15.78 -0.88
N GLN A 39 3.39 -16.42 -2.02
CA GLN A 39 2.20 -17.26 -2.19
C GLN A 39 2.21 -18.46 -1.26
N ALA A 40 3.33 -19.18 -1.17
CA ALA A 40 3.48 -20.33 -0.28
C ALA A 40 3.37 -19.97 1.21
N ALA A 41 3.55 -18.69 1.56
CA ALA A 41 3.39 -18.21 2.93
C ALA A 41 1.93 -17.97 3.33
N ALA A 42 0.98 -17.95 2.38
CA ALA A 42 -0.41 -17.63 2.65
C ALA A 42 -1.03 -18.54 3.72
N LYS A 43 -1.61 -17.91 4.74
CA LYS A 43 -2.26 -18.58 5.88
C LYS A 43 -3.20 -17.61 6.56
N SER A 44 -4.38 -18.07 6.96
CA SER A 44 -5.34 -17.27 7.74
C SER A 44 -5.28 -17.60 9.23
N VAL A 45 -5.15 -16.56 10.05
CA VAL A 45 -5.46 -16.58 11.49
C VAL A 45 -6.75 -15.77 11.72
N PHE A 46 -6.82 -14.57 11.16
CA PHE A 46 -8.00 -13.68 11.19
C PHE A 46 -8.38 -13.16 9.79
N SER A 47 -7.43 -13.05 8.87
CA SER A 47 -7.62 -12.60 7.49
C SER A 47 -8.47 -13.57 6.65
N GLN A 48 -9.09 -13.04 5.60
CA GLN A 48 -10.06 -13.77 4.79
C GLN A 48 -9.44 -14.79 3.83
N PHE A 49 -8.30 -14.45 3.21
CA PHE A 49 -7.73 -15.20 2.08
C PHE A 49 -6.26 -15.59 2.28
N GLY A 50 -5.73 -15.42 3.49
CA GLY A 50 -4.40 -15.86 3.87
C GLY A 50 -3.38 -14.72 4.00
N GLU A 51 -3.86 -13.49 4.02
CA GLU A 51 -3.05 -12.27 4.15
C GLU A 51 -2.15 -12.33 5.39
N ASP A 52 -2.59 -12.92 6.51
CA ASP A 52 -1.78 -12.98 7.74
C ASP A 52 -0.40 -13.60 7.50
N GLY A 53 -0.34 -14.71 6.77
CA GLY A 53 0.92 -15.40 6.48
C GLY A 53 1.81 -14.64 5.48
N VAL A 54 1.20 -13.97 4.51
CA VAL A 54 1.92 -13.10 3.56
C VAL A 54 2.52 -11.90 4.27
N ILE A 55 1.74 -11.24 5.14
CA ILE A 55 2.18 -10.10 5.94
C ILE A 55 3.33 -10.52 6.88
N GLU A 56 3.18 -11.65 7.57
CA GLU A 56 4.27 -12.21 8.39
C GLU A 56 5.53 -12.41 7.53
N LYS A 57 5.41 -12.98 6.34
CA LYS A 57 6.56 -13.24 5.47
C LYS A 57 7.22 -11.96 4.96
N ILE A 58 6.46 -10.95 4.61
CA ILE A 58 6.98 -9.63 4.21
C ILE A 58 7.82 -9.03 5.34
N PHE A 59 7.31 -9.06 6.58
CA PHE A 59 8.03 -8.50 7.72
C PHE A 59 9.16 -9.39 8.27
N GLU A 60 9.23 -10.68 7.89
CA GLU A 60 10.45 -11.49 8.04
C GLU A 60 11.57 -11.01 7.11
N VAL A 61 11.24 -10.51 5.91
CA VAL A 61 12.21 -10.09 4.89
C VAL A 61 12.74 -8.68 5.17
N ILE A 62 11.85 -7.72 5.47
CA ILE A 62 12.24 -6.30 5.55
C ILE A 62 12.54 -5.81 6.97
N GLU A 63 12.21 -6.64 7.98
CA GLU A 63 12.22 -6.33 9.41
C GLU A 63 11.37 -5.10 9.82
N PRO A 64 10.42 -5.23 10.77
CA PRO A 64 9.64 -4.09 11.21
C PRO A 64 10.49 -3.11 12.04
N GLY A 65 10.11 -1.84 12.03
CA GLY A 65 10.70 -0.75 12.79
C GLY A 65 9.89 -0.54 14.07
N PRO A 66 8.98 0.46 14.13
CA PRO A 66 8.18 0.72 15.32
C PRO A 66 7.16 -0.38 15.65
N LYS A 67 6.91 -1.36 14.77
CA LYS A 67 5.80 -2.32 14.82
C LYS A 67 4.46 -1.60 14.96
N PHE A 68 4.24 -0.65 14.05
CA PHE A 68 3.02 0.15 14.01
C PHE A 68 2.26 -0.07 12.70
N ALA A 69 0.97 -0.36 12.82
CA ALA A 69 0.11 -0.60 11.67
C ALA A 69 -1.14 0.31 11.69
N VAL A 70 -1.64 0.65 10.51
CA VAL A 70 -2.89 1.39 10.32
C VAL A 70 -3.81 0.61 9.41
N GLU A 71 -5.10 0.57 9.73
CA GLU A 71 -6.12 -0.06 8.89
C GLU A 71 -7.32 0.89 8.71
N PHE A 72 -7.65 1.18 7.45
CA PHE A 72 -8.90 1.84 7.06
C PHE A 72 -9.92 0.78 6.66
N GLY A 73 -11.17 0.94 7.11
CA GLY A 73 -12.23 -0.05 6.86
C GLY A 73 -12.10 -1.26 7.79
N ALA A 74 -11.70 -1.03 9.04
CA ALA A 74 -11.38 -2.09 9.99
C ALA A 74 -12.57 -2.97 10.42
N TYR A 75 -13.81 -2.65 10.01
CA TYR A 75 -15.01 -3.41 10.34
C TYR A 75 -15.18 -3.55 11.88
N ASP A 76 -15.38 -4.77 12.40
CA ASP A 76 -15.38 -5.09 13.84
C ASP A 76 -13.97 -5.38 14.38
N GLY A 77 -12.94 -5.30 13.52
CA GLY A 77 -11.55 -5.56 13.83
C GLY A 77 -11.21 -7.01 14.18
N VAL A 78 -12.10 -7.95 13.87
CA VAL A 78 -11.95 -9.40 14.11
C VAL A 78 -12.26 -10.19 12.84
N THR A 79 -13.47 -10.00 12.30
CA THR A 79 -13.96 -10.69 11.13
C THR A 79 -13.15 -10.23 9.92
N ASN A 80 -12.44 -11.17 9.28
CA ASN A 80 -11.63 -10.91 8.09
C ASN A 80 -10.53 -9.83 8.28
N SER A 81 -10.12 -9.52 9.52
CA SER A 81 -9.14 -8.46 9.77
C SER A 81 -7.77 -8.82 9.21
N ASN A 82 -7.18 -7.91 8.45
CA ASN A 82 -5.85 -8.08 7.87
C ASN A 82 -4.73 -7.75 8.88
N MET A 83 -5.07 -7.18 10.03
CA MET A 83 -4.09 -6.67 10.98
C MET A 83 -4.18 -7.32 12.37
N ARG A 84 -5.30 -7.96 12.73
CA ARG A 84 -5.51 -8.49 14.09
C ARG A 84 -4.43 -9.44 14.55
N ASN A 85 -3.89 -10.29 13.67
CA ASN A 85 -2.83 -11.22 14.04
C ASN A 85 -1.56 -10.48 14.51
N LEU A 86 -1.21 -9.35 13.88
CA LEU A 86 -0.07 -8.53 14.28
C LEU A 86 -0.25 -7.96 15.69
N VAL A 87 -1.45 -7.47 16.00
CA VAL A 87 -1.75 -6.88 17.32
C VAL A 87 -1.77 -7.97 18.40
N VAL A 88 -2.59 -9.00 18.21
CA VAL A 88 -2.88 -10.00 19.25
C VAL A 88 -1.70 -10.93 19.49
N ASN A 89 -1.01 -11.37 18.43
CA ASN A 89 0.00 -12.43 18.52
C ASN A 89 1.44 -11.93 18.34
N LYS A 90 1.65 -10.72 17.79
CA LYS A 90 3.00 -10.22 17.46
C LYS A 90 3.36 -8.92 18.19
N GLY A 91 2.46 -8.40 19.03
CA GLY A 91 2.70 -7.25 19.89
C GLY A 91 2.82 -5.93 19.14
N TRP A 92 2.14 -5.78 18.01
CA TRP A 92 2.10 -4.53 17.26
C TRP A 92 1.16 -3.52 17.91
N SER A 93 1.53 -2.25 17.82
CA SER A 93 0.60 -1.14 18.08
C SER A 93 -0.18 -0.83 16.81
N SER A 94 -1.39 -0.30 16.96
CA SER A 94 -2.20 0.01 15.78
C SER A 94 -3.12 1.21 15.91
N PHE A 95 -3.54 1.74 14.75
CA PHE A 95 -4.62 2.70 14.63
C PHE A 95 -5.64 2.20 13.58
N GLN A 96 -6.85 1.92 14.03
CA GLN A 96 -7.91 1.29 13.22
C GLN A 96 -9.07 2.25 13.06
N ILE A 97 -9.52 2.46 11.82
CA ILE A 97 -10.58 3.39 11.50
C ILE A 97 -11.73 2.66 10.82
N GLU A 98 -12.94 2.87 11.31
CA GLU A 98 -14.16 2.32 10.72
C GLU A 98 -15.22 3.41 10.53
N GLY A 99 -15.83 3.47 9.35
CA GLY A 99 -16.79 4.51 8.98
C GLY A 99 -18.20 4.29 9.56
N ASP A 100 -18.62 3.04 9.72
CA ASP A 100 -19.92 2.69 10.30
C ASP A 100 -19.87 2.73 11.84
N GLU A 101 -20.82 3.45 12.45
CA GLU A 101 -20.86 3.69 13.90
C GLU A 101 -21.04 2.38 14.70
N GLN A 102 -21.86 1.44 14.20
CA GLN A 102 -22.13 0.20 14.91
C GLN A 102 -20.92 -0.74 14.86
N ARG A 103 -20.25 -0.82 13.71
CA ARG A 103 -19.01 -1.60 13.56
C ARG A 103 -17.86 -0.98 14.34
N ALA A 104 -17.72 0.34 14.31
CA ALA A 104 -16.69 1.04 15.06
C ALA A 104 -16.85 0.85 16.59
N ALA A 105 -18.07 0.75 17.08
CA ALA A 105 -18.32 0.39 18.49
C ALA A 105 -17.85 -1.05 18.80
N GLN A 106 -18.16 -2.02 17.94
CA GLN A 106 -17.67 -3.40 18.10
C GLN A 106 -16.15 -3.49 18.01
N LEU A 107 -15.54 -2.74 17.10
CA LEU A 107 -14.10 -2.59 16.96
C LEU A 107 -13.47 -2.06 18.27
N ALA A 108 -14.04 -1.00 18.86
CA ALA A 108 -13.57 -0.47 20.14
C ALA A 108 -13.68 -1.51 21.26
N ASP A 109 -14.81 -2.23 21.36
CA ASP A 109 -15.00 -3.28 22.36
C ASP A 109 -13.99 -4.44 22.17
N ASN A 110 -13.77 -4.88 20.93
CA ASN A 110 -12.86 -5.98 20.58
C ASN A 110 -11.38 -5.66 20.82
N TYR A 111 -11.02 -4.37 20.94
CA TYR A 111 -9.67 -3.91 21.21
C TYR A 111 -9.49 -3.24 22.58
N ALA A 112 -10.50 -3.23 23.45
CA ALA A 112 -10.44 -2.59 24.77
C ALA A 112 -9.28 -3.09 25.65
N ASP A 113 -8.92 -4.38 25.52
CA ASP A 113 -7.83 -5.01 26.28
C ASP A 113 -6.44 -4.85 25.62
N TYR A 114 -6.32 -4.09 24.54
CA TYR A 114 -5.08 -3.92 23.77
C TYR A 114 -4.61 -2.46 23.82
N PRO A 115 -3.85 -2.05 24.85
CA PRO A 115 -3.50 -0.64 25.10
C PRO A 115 -2.59 -0.01 24.03
N GLY A 116 -1.95 -0.81 23.18
CA GLY A 116 -1.20 -0.34 22.01
C GLY A 116 -2.07 -0.02 20.79
N THR A 117 -3.38 -0.28 20.86
CA THR A 117 -4.33 -0.06 19.78
C THR A 117 -5.22 1.13 20.08
N ARG A 118 -5.42 1.95 19.05
CA ARG A 118 -6.43 3.01 19.03
C ARG A 118 -7.45 2.69 17.96
N THR A 119 -8.71 2.96 18.26
CA THR A 119 -9.83 2.79 17.33
C THR A 119 -10.55 4.11 17.18
N LEU A 120 -11.08 4.38 15.98
CA LEU A 120 -11.81 5.61 15.70
C LEU A 120 -12.98 5.36 14.76
N ASN A 121 -14.16 5.87 15.12
CA ASN A 121 -15.25 5.99 14.17
C ASN A 121 -15.04 7.25 13.31
N ALA A 122 -14.64 7.08 12.05
CA ALA A 122 -14.48 8.19 11.13
C ALA A 122 -14.62 7.75 9.67
N TRP A 123 -15.22 8.63 8.86
CA TRP A 123 -15.22 8.48 7.41
C TRP A 123 -13.92 9.06 6.83
N VAL A 124 -13.09 8.21 6.24
CA VAL A 124 -11.79 8.61 5.67
C VAL A 124 -11.98 9.15 4.26
N TRP A 125 -11.38 10.31 3.97
CA TRP A 125 -11.40 10.93 2.65
C TRP A 125 -10.07 11.67 2.38
N PRO A 126 -9.74 11.98 1.12
CA PRO A 126 -8.46 12.56 0.72
C PRO A 126 -8.00 13.79 1.53
N GLY A 127 -8.92 14.61 2.06
CA GLY A 127 -8.59 15.82 2.79
C GLY A 127 -8.52 15.68 4.32
N ASN A 128 -8.80 14.52 4.90
CA ASN A 128 -8.64 14.29 6.34
C ASN A 128 -7.62 13.22 6.71
N VAL A 129 -7.19 12.37 5.77
CA VAL A 129 -6.41 11.16 6.08
C VAL A 129 -5.16 11.43 6.93
N GLU A 130 -4.34 12.43 6.57
CA GLU A 130 -3.14 12.75 7.34
C GLU A 130 -3.43 13.51 8.64
N ILE A 131 -4.54 14.25 8.71
CA ILE A 131 -4.99 14.89 9.97
C ILE A 131 -5.34 13.81 10.98
N LEU A 132 -6.08 12.78 10.55
CA LEU A 132 -6.41 11.63 11.40
C LEU A 132 -5.14 10.94 11.92
N PHE A 133 -4.12 10.81 11.07
CA PHE A 133 -2.84 10.23 11.46
C PHE A 133 -2.10 11.07 12.50
N GLU A 134 -2.04 12.39 12.32
CA GLU A 134 -1.35 13.30 13.25
C GLU A 134 -2.06 13.38 14.60
N GLU A 135 -3.38 13.57 14.61
CA GLU A 135 -4.19 13.64 15.82
C GLU A 135 -4.15 12.33 16.61
N ASN A 136 -4.01 11.21 15.89
CA ASN A 136 -3.85 9.90 16.48
C ASN A 136 -2.41 9.43 16.39
N GLY A 137 -1.42 10.32 16.59
CA GLY A 137 -0.01 10.01 16.84
C GLY A 137 0.53 8.80 16.07
N VAL A 138 0.23 8.70 14.78
CA VAL A 138 0.78 7.68 13.90
C VAL A 138 2.24 8.06 13.63
N PRO A 139 3.20 7.13 13.72
CA PRO A 139 4.58 7.42 13.34
C PRO A 139 4.66 7.70 11.84
N LYS A 140 5.44 8.71 11.43
CA LYS A 140 5.65 9.05 10.02
C LYS A 140 6.34 7.90 9.25
N ASP A 141 7.06 7.05 9.96
CA ASP A 141 7.75 5.84 9.50
C ASP A 141 7.05 4.53 9.95
N LEU A 142 5.71 4.54 10.02
CA LEU A 142 4.92 3.33 10.29
C LEU A 142 5.33 2.15 9.40
N ASP A 143 5.06 0.93 9.86
CA ASP A 143 5.48 -0.26 9.11
C ASP A 143 4.44 -0.70 8.10
N PHE A 144 3.16 -0.70 8.49
CA PHE A 144 2.09 -1.30 7.69
C PHE A 144 0.90 -0.38 7.55
N LEU A 145 0.42 -0.21 6.33
CA LEU A 145 -0.83 0.48 6.02
C LEU A 145 -1.75 -0.45 5.23
N VAL A 146 -2.96 -0.65 5.73
CA VAL A 146 -4.06 -1.33 5.03
C VAL A 146 -5.06 -0.27 4.55
N VAL A 147 -5.31 -0.25 3.25
CA VAL A 147 -6.34 0.56 2.60
C VAL A 147 -7.38 -0.39 2.01
N ASP A 148 -8.46 -0.61 2.77
CA ASP A 148 -9.52 -1.58 2.45
C ASP A 148 -10.89 -0.92 2.72
N ILE A 149 -11.26 0.05 1.87
CA ILE A 149 -12.52 0.82 2.01
C ILE A 149 -13.49 0.58 0.84
N ASP A 150 -13.25 -0.50 0.09
CA ASP A 150 -14.03 -1.01 -1.02
C ASP A 150 -14.39 0.01 -2.13
N SER A 151 -13.66 1.14 -2.24
CA SER A 151 -14.04 2.24 -3.15
C SER A 151 -12.92 3.24 -3.45
N ASN A 152 -12.73 4.25 -2.59
CA ASN A 152 -11.88 5.40 -2.85
C ASN A 152 -10.39 5.15 -2.56
N ASP A 153 -9.97 3.88 -2.47
CA ASP A 153 -8.66 3.40 -2.03
C ASP A 153 -7.51 4.13 -2.73
N TYR A 154 -7.60 4.23 -4.06
CA TYR A 154 -6.65 4.96 -4.90
C TYR A 154 -6.50 6.43 -4.47
N TYR A 155 -7.61 7.12 -4.20
CA TYR A 155 -7.60 8.54 -3.84
C TYR A 155 -7.10 8.77 -2.42
N ILE A 156 -7.40 7.86 -1.49
CA ILE A 156 -6.86 7.90 -0.12
C ILE A 156 -5.36 7.76 -0.16
N TRP A 157 -4.84 6.68 -0.77
CA TRP A 157 -3.41 6.43 -0.79
C TRP A 157 -2.64 7.52 -1.53
N ARG A 158 -3.20 8.05 -2.63
CA ARG A 158 -2.62 9.18 -3.37
C ARG A 158 -2.37 10.42 -2.51
N MET A 159 -3.22 10.67 -1.50
CA MET A 159 -3.08 11.85 -0.65
C MET A 159 -2.14 11.71 0.54
N ILE A 160 -1.79 10.49 0.93
CA ILE A 160 -0.81 10.26 2.01
C ILE A 160 0.59 10.58 1.48
N ARG A 161 1.29 11.55 2.04
CA ARG A 161 2.59 12.05 1.57
C ARG A 161 3.65 12.08 2.66
N GLU A 162 3.31 12.64 3.82
CA GLU A 162 4.22 12.82 4.95
C GLU A 162 4.42 11.52 5.73
N PHE A 163 3.49 10.58 5.61
CA PHE A 163 3.58 9.25 6.20
C PHE A 163 4.05 8.23 5.16
N ARG A 164 5.09 7.49 5.51
CA ARG A 164 5.84 6.56 4.68
C ARG A 164 5.72 5.16 5.26
N PRO A 165 4.58 4.47 5.06
CA PRO A 165 4.46 3.08 5.46
C PRO A 165 5.48 2.23 4.71
N LYS A 166 6.21 1.34 5.38
CA LYS A 166 7.16 0.45 4.67
C LYS A 166 6.44 -0.51 3.72
N VAL A 167 5.24 -0.94 4.10
CA VAL A 167 4.38 -1.86 3.37
C VAL A 167 2.97 -1.28 3.28
N VAL A 168 2.40 -1.30 2.09
CA VAL A 168 1.00 -0.95 1.83
C VAL A 168 0.29 -2.18 1.30
N MET A 169 -0.78 -2.60 1.96
CA MET A 169 -1.77 -3.51 1.40
C MET A 169 -2.97 -2.69 0.95
N ILE A 170 -3.40 -2.90 -0.30
CA ILE A 170 -4.51 -2.14 -0.88
C ILE A 170 -5.29 -3.01 -1.86
N GLU A 171 -6.60 -2.83 -1.88
CA GLU A 171 -7.46 -3.49 -2.84
C GLU A 171 -7.26 -2.93 -4.26
N VAL A 172 -7.11 -3.84 -5.24
CA VAL A 172 -7.14 -3.51 -6.66
C VAL A 172 -8.39 -4.08 -7.31
N ASN A 173 -8.91 -3.33 -8.29
CA ASN A 173 -10.04 -3.76 -9.09
C ASN A 173 -9.60 -4.77 -10.15
N MET A 174 -9.67 -6.04 -9.75
CA MET A 174 -9.32 -7.18 -10.58
C MET A 174 -10.34 -7.50 -11.68
N ALA A 175 -11.30 -6.62 -11.98
CA ALA A 175 -12.17 -6.72 -13.16
C ALA A 175 -11.53 -6.08 -14.42
N PHE A 176 -10.48 -5.28 -14.23
CA PHE A 176 -9.73 -4.61 -15.29
C PHE A 176 -8.34 -5.23 -15.35
N ALA A 177 -8.11 -6.05 -16.37
CA ALA A 177 -6.87 -6.79 -16.52
C ALA A 177 -5.80 -5.89 -17.17
N PRO A 178 -4.50 -6.11 -16.90
CA PRO A 178 -3.45 -5.46 -17.67
C PRO A 178 -3.65 -5.65 -19.19
N PRO A 179 -3.41 -4.62 -20.03
CA PRO A 179 -2.81 -3.32 -19.69
C PRO A 179 -3.85 -2.21 -19.38
N GLU A 180 -5.09 -2.55 -19.02
CA GLU A 180 -6.16 -1.56 -18.80
C GLU A 180 -5.84 -0.61 -17.64
N LYS A 181 -5.89 0.69 -17.89
CA LYS A 181 -5.84 1.75 -16.88
C LYS A 181 -7.24 2.23 -16.55
N MET A 182 -7.62 2.12 -15.29
CA MET A 182 -8.94 2.47 -14.80
C MET A 182 -8.87 2.89 -13.33
N VAL A 183 -9.54 3.99 -13.01
CA VAL A 183 -9.91 4.38 -11.64
C VAL A 183 -11.39 4.78 -11.62
N ILE A 184 -12.13 4.49 -10.56
CA ILE A 184 -13.50 5.04 -10.42
C ILE A 184 -13.47 6.57 -10.26
N ASP A 185 -14.53 7.26 -10.63
CA ASP A 185 -14.64 8.70 -10.37
C ASP A 185 -14.80 8.96 -8.87
N TYR A 186 -14.05 9.94 -8.38
CA TYR A 186 -14.04 10.24 -6.95
C TYR A 186 -15.35 10.91 -6.56
N HIS A 187 -15.98 10.37 -5.53
CA HIS A 187 -16.99 11.07 -4.75
C HIS A 187 -16.77 10.72 -3.28
N PRO A 188 -16.83 11.69 -2.34
CA PRO A 188 -16.54 11.45 -0.92
C PRO A 188 -17.44 10.39 -0.30
N MET A 189 -18.65 10.21 -0.83
CA MET A 189 -19.66 9.25 -0.37
C MET A 189 -19.73 7.98 -1.24
N ASN A 190 -18.68 7.65 -2.00
CA ASN A 190 -18.60 6.34 -2.65
C ASN A 190 -18.56 5.24 -1.58
N TYR A 191 -19.21 4.12 -1.86
CA TYR A 191 -19.21 2.92 -1.03
C TYR A 191 -19.43 1.71 -1.95
N TRP A 192 -19.08 0.52 -1.48
CA TRP A 192 -19.31 -0.70 -2.23
C TRP A 192 -20.75 -1.16 -2.16
N ASP A 193 -21.35 -1.39 -3.32
CA ASP A 193 -22.73 -1.81 -3.46
C ASP A 193 -22.87 -3.20 -4.10
N LEU A 194 -21.87 -4.07 -3.90
CA LEU A 194 -21.79 -5.42 -4.48
C LEU A 194 -21.65 -5.42 -6.01
N THR A 195 -21.22 -4.31 -6.59
CA THR A 195 -20.78 -4.24 -7.99
C THR A 195 -19.26 -4.15 -8.07
N TYR A 196 -18.71 -4.24 -9.27
CA TYR A 196 -17.27 -4.05 -9.48
C TYR A 196 -16.89 -2.56 -9.62
N TYR A 197 -17.77 -1.62 -9.24
CA TYR A 197 -17.45 -0.20 -9.19
C TYR A 197 -16.61 0.12 -7.93
N THR A 198 -15.35 -0.26 -7.96
CA THR A 198 -14.42 -0.13 -6.82
C THR A 198 -13.04 0.34 -7.30
N GLY A 199 -12.34 1.07 -6.45
CA GLY A 199 -10.90 1.31 -6.53
C GLY A 199 -10.34 1.68 -7.90
N ALA A 200 -9.22 1.02 -8.22
CA ALA A 200 -8.45 1.21 -9.43
C ALA A 200 -7.93 -0.14 -9.95
N SER A 201 -7.70 -0.24 -11.26
CA SER A 201 -7.02 -1.38 -11.87
C SER A 201 -5.62 -1.60 -11.27
N ILE A 202 -5.10 -2.81 -11.40
CA ILE A 202 -3.71 -3.12 -10.97
C ILE A 202 -2.68 -2.23 -11.68
N VAL A 203 -2.92 -1.86 -12.94
CA VAL A 203 -2.02 -0.98 -13.71
C VAL A 203 -1.99 0.41 -13.09
N SER A 204 -3.17 1.04 -12.92
CA SER A 204 -3.29 2.37 -12.29
C SER A 204 -2.73 2.40 -10.87
N MET A 205 -2.99 1.36 -10.08
CA MET A 205 -2.47 1.27 -8.70
C MET A 205 -0.94 1.13 -8.69
N THR A 206 -0.37 0.35 -9.60
CA THR A 206 1.08 0.18 -9.74
C THR A 206 1.77 1.47 -10.21
N GLU A 207 1.14 2.23 -11.10
CA GLU A 207 1.67 3.54 -11.52
C GLU A 207 1.66 4.54 -10.36
N LEU A 208 0.58 4.61 -9.59
CA LEU A 208 0.52 5.42 -8.38
C LEU A 208 1.59 4.98 -7.36
N ALA A 209 1.76 3.68 -7.15
CA ALA A 209 2.80 3.14 -6.27
C ALA A 209 4.19 3.65 -6.67
N LYS A 210 4.53 3.56 -7.97
CA LYS A 210 5.81 4.01 -8.51
C LYS A 210 6.03 5.52 -8.36
N GLU A 211 5.00 6.34 -8.63
CA GLU A 211 5.06 7.78 -8.37
C GLU A 211 5.35 8.11 -6.90
N LYS A 212 4.89 7.25 -5.99
CA LYS A 212 5.11 7.37 -4.55
C LYS A 212 6.40 6.69 -4.07
N GLY A 213 7.20 6.08 -4.95
CA GLY A 213 8.43 5.38 -4.58
C GLY A 213 8.20 4.01 -3.93
N TYR A 214 7.19 3.27 -4.40
CA TYR A 214 6.87 1.91 -3.99
C TYR A 214 6.92 0.96 -5.19
N GLU A 215 7.14 -0.31 -4.90
CA GLU A 215 7.09 -1.40 -5.87
C GLU A 215 6.09 -2.45 -5.40
N ILE A 216 5.35 -3.02 -6.35
CA ILE A 216 4.50 -4.18 -6.06
C ILE A 216 5.37 -5.41 -5.83
N VAL A 217 5.04 -6.19 -4.79
CA VAL A 217 5.74 -7.45 -4.47
C VAL A 217 4.85 -8.67 -4.62
N TYR A 218 3.53 -8.52 -4.46
CA TYR A 218 2.60 -9.63 -4.55
C TYR A 218 1.15 -9.15 -4.69
N CYS A 219 0.33 -9.88 -5.43
CA CYS A 219 -1.12 -9.82 -5.32
C CYS A 219 -1.62 -11.17 -4.86
N MET A 220 -2.58 -11.17 -3.93
CA MET A 220 -3.21 -12.39 -3.46
C MET A 220 -3.88 -13.15 -4.61
N GLU A 221 -3.93 -14.47 -4.47
CA GLU A 221 -4.68 -15.31 -5.40
C GLU A 221 -6.19 -15.07 -5.29
N MET A 222 -6.90 -15.49 -6.34
CA MET A 222 -8.36 -15.49 -6.34
C MET A 222 -8.95 -16.21 -5.12
N PRO A 223 -9.97 -15.64 -4.46
CA PRO A 223 -10.78 -14.49 -4.90
C PRO A 223 -10.34 -13.11 -4.36
N SER A 224 -9.20 -13.01 -3.67
CA SER A 224 -8.78 -11.79 -2.98
C SER A 224 -8.45 -10.65 -3.96
N PRO A 225 -8.83 -9.39 -3.63
CA PRO A 225 -8.43 -8.19 -4.37
C PRO A 225 -7.15 -7.54 -3.81
N ASN A 226 -6.58 -8.07 -2.72
CA ASN A 226 -5.50 -7.43 -2.01
C ASN A 226 -4.15 -7.57 -2.74
N CYS A 227 -3.44 -6.45 -2.89
CA CYS A 227 -2.06 -6.42 -3.36
C CYS A 227 -1.16 -5.70 -2.36
N PHE A 228 0.10 -6.13 -2.31
CA PHE A 228 1.13 -5.65 -1.41
C PHE A 228 2.18 -4.87 -2.19
N PHE A 229 2.49 -3.68 -1.68
CA PHE A 229 3.52 -2.79 -2.16
C PHE A 229 4.51 -2.52 -1.04
N VAL A 230 5.79 -2.43 -1.37
CA VAL A 230 6.86 -2.08 -0.41
C VAL A 230 7.56 -0.81 -0.87
N GLU A 231 8.09 -0.04 0.07
CA GLU A 231 8.96 1.09 -0.31
C GLU A 231 10.13 0.58 -1.15
N ARG A 232 10.49 1.34 -2.19
CA ARG A 232 11.47 0.95 -3.22
C ARG A 232 12.79 0.42 -2.63
N GLN A 233 13.23 0.95 -1.49
CA GLN A 233 14.46 0.52 -0.82
C GLN A 233 14.45 -0.95 -0.35
N TYR A 234 13.27 -1.54 -0.13
CA TYR A 234 13.11 -2.92 0.30
C TYR A 234 12.87 -3.91 -0.84
N PHE A 235 12.58 -3.41 -2.05
CA PHE A 235 12.13 -4.25 -3.17
C PHE A 235 13.16 -5.34 -3.54
N ASP A 236 14.44 -4.99 -3.62
CA ASP A 236 15.50 -5.92 -4.04
C ASP A 236 15.66 -7.11 -3.05
N LEU A 237 15.17 -7.00 -1.81
CA LEU A 237 15.18 -8.08 -0.82
C LEU A 237 14.26 -9.25 -1.19
N PHE A 238 13.30 -9.04 -2.08
CA PHE A 238 12.32 -10.06 -2.46
C PHE A 238 12.78 -10.95 -3.63
N GLY A 239 13.87 -10.59 -4.32
CA GLY A 239 14.38 -11.36 -5.46
C GLY A 239 13.40 -11.47 -6.63
N ILE A 240 12.53 -10.46 -6.82
CA ILE A 240 11.52 -10.45 -7.90
C ILE A 240 12.14 -9.89 -9.18
N GLU A 241 12.18 -10.69 -10.24
CA GLU A 241 12.74 -10.28 -11.54
C GLU A 241 11.76 -9.46 -12.39
N ASP A 242 10.48 -9.84 -12.37
CA ASP A 242 9.40 -9.18 -13.11
C ASP A 242 8.25 -8.84 -12.16
N ASN A 243 8.10 -7.56 -11.86
CA ASN A 243 6.98 -7.01 -11.09
C ASN A 243 6.02 -6.18 -11.95
N SER A 244 5.98 -6.45 -13.26
CA SER A 244 4.95 -5.86 -14.14
C SER A 244 3.54 -6.23 -13.66
N PRO A 245 2.54 -5.36 -13.90
CA PRO A 245 1.15 -5.70 -13.64
C PRO A 245 0.74 -7.02 -14.29
N GLU A 246 1.23 -7.33 -15.49
CA GLU A 246 1.00 -8.58 -16.20
C GLU A 246 1.51 -9.80 -15.43
N ALA A 247 2.71 -9.74 -14.86
CA ALA A 247 3.28 -10.82 -14.04
C ALA A 247 2.59 -10.96 -12.68
N MET A 248 2.15 -9.84 -12.10
CA MET A 248 1.52 -9.81 -10.77
C MET A 248 0.02 -10.14 -10.79
N TYR A 249 -0.62 -10.11 -11.96
CA TYR A 249 -2.06 -10.34 -12.09
C TYR A 249 -2.42 -11.83 -11.94
N GLN A 250 -2.77 -12.23 -10.72
CA GLN A 250 -3.12 -13.62 -10.34
C GLN A 250 -4.53 -14.07 -10.76
N ARG A 251 -5.17 -13.38 -11.71
CA ARG A 251 -6.42 -13.85 -12.33
C ARG A 251 -6.13 -14.38 -13.73
N PRO A 252 -6.76 -15.50 -14.13
CA PRO A 252 -6.68 -15.90 -15.53
C PRO A 252 -7.15 -14.75 -16.42
N VAL A 253 -6.25 -14.24 -17.28
CA VAL A 253 -6.56 -13.20 -18.25
C VAL A 253 -7.75 -13.73 -19.08
N PRO A 254 -8.94 -13.12 -19.03
CA PRO A 254 -10.14 -13.90 -19.30
C PRO A 254 -10.31 -14.27 -20.79
N ALA A 255 -10.09 -15.53 -21.15
CA ALA A 255 -10.97 -16.14 -22.17
C ALA A 255 -12.46 -16.11 -21.69
N ALA A 256 -12.67 -15.89 -20.38
CA ALA A 256 -13.95 -15.72 -19.69
C ALA A 256 -14.58 -14.31 -19.79
N PHE A 257 -14.09 -13.41 -20.66
CA PHE A 257 -14.71 -12.09 -20.98
C PHE A 257 -16.15 -12.17 -21.55
N ASN A 258 -16.73 -13.37 -21.64
CA ASN A 258 -18.09 -13.60 -22.12
C ASN A 258 -19.15 -13.67 -21.02
N ARG A 259 -18.80 -13.39 -19.76
CA ARG A 259 -19.80 -13.21 -18.69
C ARG A 259 -20.29 -11.75 -18.67
N PRO A 260 -21.57 -11.46 -18.98
CA PRO A 260 -22.09 -10.09 -19.08
C PRO A 260 -21.88 -9.26 -17.80
N GLU A 261 -21.87 -9.91 -16.64
CA GLU A 261 -21.76 -9.28 -15.33
C GLU A 261 -20.43 -8.53 -15.09
N TRP A 262 -19.35 -8.90 -15.79
CA TRP A 262 -18.06 -8.22 -15.68
C TRP A 262 -17.86 -7.09 -16.69
N LYS A 263 -18.90 -6.80 -17.50
CA LYS A 263 -18.92 -5.69 -18.47
C LYS A 263 -19.96 -4.61 -18.12
N TRP A 264 -20.76 -4.74 -17.06
CA TRP A 264 -21.77 -3.75 -16.66
C TRP A 264 -21.29 -2.30 -16.42
N GLY A 265 -21.73 -1.34 -17.21
CA GLY A 265 -21.31 0.06 -17.05
C GLY A 265 -20.06 0.43 -17.86
N ARG A 266 -19.55 -0.49 -18.70
CA ARG A 266 -18.51 -0.23 -19.71
C ARG A 266 -18.98 -0.66 -21.11
N ASP A 267 -18.34 -0.14 -22.15
CA ASP A 267 -18.56 -0.55 -23.56
C ASP A 267 -20.05 -0.55 -24.00
N GLY A 268 -20.85 0.35 -23.43
CA GLY A 268 -22.29 0.45 -23.70
C GLY A 268 -23.16 -0.63 -23.02
N MET A 269 -22.58 -1.53 -22.23
CA MET A 269 -23.32 -2.49 -21.41
C MET A 269 -23.96 -1.76 -20.21
N PRO A 270 -25.23 -2.04 -19.91
CA PRO A 270 -25.91 -1.39 -18.79
C PRO A 270 -25.42 -1.92 -17.44
N TRP A 271 -25.60 -1.12 -16.41
CA TRP A 271 -25.51 -1.57 -15.02
C TRP A 271 -26.60 -2.60 -14.70
N PRO A 272 -26.45 -3.42 -13.64
CA PRO A 272 -27.58 -4.17 -13.11
C PRO A 272 -28.75 -3.24 -12.80
N PRO A 273 -30.00 -3.74 -12.87
CA PRO A 273 -31.17 -2.94 -12.53
C PRO A 273 -31.01 -2.24 -11.17
N GLY A 274 -31.08 -0.89 -11.18
CA GLY A 274 -30.96 -0.06 -9.98
C GLY A 274 -29.53 0.11 -9.43
N LYS A 275 -28.50 -0.26 -10.19
CA LYS A 275 -27.08 -0.19 -9.79
C LYS A 275 -26.25 0.79 -10.63
N ASP A 276 -26.90 1.63 -11.42
CA ASP A 276 -26.28 2.70 -12.21
C ASP A 276 -25.80 3.87 -11.35
N LYS A 277 -26.31 3.99 -10.12
CA LYS A 277 -25.97 5.05 -9.17
C LYS A 277 -25.80 4.50 -7.77
N LEU A 278 -24.87 5.08 -7.02
CA LEU A 278 -24.85 4.92 -5.57
C LEU A 278 -25.88 5.85 -4.93
N SER A 279 -26.41 5.46 -3.77
CA SER A 279 -27.44 6.21 -3.07
C SER A 279 -27.03 6.48 -1.63
N TRP A 280 -26.93 7.75 -1.26
CA TRP A 280 -26.69 8.15 0.12
C TRP A 280 -27.77 9.12 0.58
N LYS A 281 -28.70 8.63 1.41
CA LYS A 281 -29.94 9.37 1.76
C LYS A 281 -30.67 9.80 0.46
N ASN A 282 -30.78 11.10 0.21
CA ASN A 282 -31.42 11.65 -1.00
C ASN A 282 -30.42 11.94 -2.14
N LEU A 283 -29.11 11.76 -1.91
CA LEU A 283 -28.08 11.98 -2.91
C LEU A 283 -27.98 10.77 -3.84
N LYS A 284 -27.92 11.04 -5.14
CA LYS A 284 -27.60 10.06 -6.18
C LYS A 284 -26.24 10.39 -6.76
N ILE A 285 -25.36 9.41 -6.75
CA ILE A 285 -23.98 9.56 -7.21
C ILE A 285 -23.85 8.69 -8.46
N GLU A 286 -23.61 9.32 -9.60
CA GLU A 286 -23.40 8.60 -10.86
C GLU A 286 -22.13 7.76 -10.77
N LYS A 287 -22.21 6.51 -11.21
CA LYS A 287 -21.02 5.67 -11.34
C LYS A 287 -20.33 5.97 -12.66
N LYS A 288 -19.03 6.25 -12.61
CA LYS A 288 -18.24 6.55 -13.79
C LYS A 288 -16.83 5.98 -13.65
N PHE A 289 -16.42 5.18 -14.64
CA PHE A 289 -15.02 4.78 -14.77
C PHE A 289 -14.23 5.89 -15.47
N ILE A 290 -13.03 6.16 -14.97
CA ILE A 290 -12.04 7.07 -15.56
C ILE A 290 -10.91 6.21 -16.12
N PHE A 291 -10.79 6.18 -17.44
CA PHE A 291 -9.72 5.46 -18.13
C PHE A 291 -8.49 6.34 -18.34
N ASP A 292 -7.35 5.71 -18.67
CA ASP A 292 -6.06 6.37 -18.91
C ASP A 292 -5.51 7.15 -17.71
N ARG A 293 -5.86 6.72 -16.49
CA ARG A 293 -5.37 7.25 -15.22
C ARG A 293 -4.71 6.17 -14.38
#